data_AF-A0A3D3GJV3-F1
#
_entry.id   AF-A0A3D3GJV3-F1
#
_cell.length_a   1.000
_cell.length_b   1.000
_cell.length_c   1.000
_cell.angle_alpha   90.00
_cell.angle_beta   90.00
_cell.angle_gamma   90.00
#
_symmetry.space_group_name_H-M   'P 1'
#
loop_
_entity.id
_entity.type
_entity.pdbx_description
1 polymer ?
#
loop_
_entity_poly.entity_id
_entity_poly.type
_entity_poly.pdbx_seq_one_letter_code
_entity_poly.pdbx_strand_id
1 'polypeptide(L)' 'MNHEFLKTLWSLRFEKMKRTEESSAWNYQELLDQCLVEWGIDSKSVKILSALVREERAHEKLAEKLIDILKKYGG' A
#
# COMPACT_ATOMS: atom_id res chain seq x y z
N MET A 1 -26.89 12.33 10.63
CA MET A 1 -26.24 13.15 9.59
C MET A 1 -24.72 13.15 9.70
N ASN A 2 -24.11 13.33 10.88
CA ASN A 2 -22.65 13.37 11.03
C ASN A 2 -21.92 12.04 10.73
N HIS A 3 -22.53 10.88 11.02
CA HIS A 3 -21.89 9.57 10.82
C HIS A 3 -21.69 9.20 9.34
N GLU A 4 -22.69 9.41 8.48
CA GLU A 4 -22.58 9.11 7.04
C GLU A 4 -21.55 10.00 6.34
N PHE A 5 -21.47 11.27 6.74
CA PHE A 5 -20.45 12.18 6.24
C PHE A 5 -19.03 11.70 6.62
N LEU A 6 -18.82 11.33 7.88
CA LEU A 6 -17.53 10.80 8.34
C LEU A 6 -17.17 9.48 7.66
N LYS A 7 -18.13 8.57 7.46
CA LYS A 7 -17.90 7.31 6.71
C LYS A 7 -17.45 7.60 5.28
N THR A 8 -18.13 8.51 4.59
CA THR A 8 -17.76 8.93 3.24
C THR A 8 -16.34 9.50 3.21
N LEU A 9 -16.02 10.39 4.15
CA LEU A 9 -14.68 10.98 4.26
C LEU A 9 -13.60 9.91 4.47
N TRP A 10 -13.83 8.95 5.37
CA TRP A 10 -12.88 7.87 5.64
C TRP A 10 -12.76 6.89 4.48
N SER A 11 -13.86 6.56 3.78
CA SER A 11 -13.81 5.72 2.57
C SER A 11 -12.92 6.35 1.51
N LEU A 12 -13.14 7.64 1.21
CA LEU A 12 -12.31 8.38 0.26
C LEU A 12 -10.84 8.40 0.66
N ARG A 13 -10.56 8.57 1.97
CA ARG A 13 -9.19 8.59 2.48
C ARG A 13 -8.51 7.23 2.34
N PHE A 14 -9.18 6.13 2.70
CA PHE A 14 -8.61 4.80 2.63
C PHE A 14 -8.48 4.29 1.20
N GLU A 15 -9.42 4.62 0.31
CA GLU A 15 -9.29 4.35 -1.13
C GLU A 15 -8.13 5.11 -1.77
N LYS A 16 -7.94 6.38 -1.40
CA LYS A 16 -6.77 7.14 -1.82
C LYS A 16 -5.48 6.48 -1.33
N MET A 17 -5.43 6.11 -0.04
CA MET A 17 -4.27 5.43 0.54
C MET A 17 -3.97 4.12 -0.20
N LYS A 18 -4.96 3.23 -0.35
CA LYS A 18 -4.79 1.95 -1.06
C LYS A 18 -4.15 2.14 -2.44
N ARG A 19 -4.69 3.06 -3.25
CA ARG A 19 -4.15 3.35 -4.59
C ARG A 19 -2.71 3.89 -4.55
N THR A 20 -2.39 4.73 -3.57
CA THR A 20 -1.03 5.26 -3.42
C THR A 20 -0.04 4.16 -3.04
N GLU A 21 -0.35 3.36 -2.02
CA GLU A 21 0.53 2.27 -1.58
C GLU A 21 0.68 1.20 -2.68
N GLU A 22 -0.39 0.87 -3.41
CA GLU A 22 -0.34 -0.05 -4.55
C GLU A 22 0.59 0.48 -5.65
N SER A 23 0.46 1.76 -6.02
CA SER A 23 1.33 2.37 -7.04
C SER A 23 2.78 2.45 -6.58
N SER A 24 3.04 2.79 -5.32
CA SER A 24 4.39 2.80 -4.74
C SER A 24 5.00 1.40 -4.74
N ALA A 25 4.24 0.38 -4.33
CA ALA A 25 4.68 -1.01 -4.34
C ALA A 25 5.08 -1.49 -5.74
N TRP A 26 4.30 -1.13 -6.77
CA TRP A 26 4.63 -1.42 -8.17
C TRP A 26 5.92 -0.73 -8.61
N ASN A 27 6.05 0.59 -8.38
CA ASN A 27 7.23 1.34 -8.77
C ASN A 27 8.50 0.80 -8.09
N TYR A 28 8.42 0.47 -6.79
CA TYR A 28 9.55 -0.12 -6.07
C TYR A 28 9.86 -1.55 -6.52
N GLN A 29 8.84 -2.32 -6.93
CA GLN A 29 9.06 -3.66 -7.49
C GLN A 29 9.80 -3.58 -8.83
N GLU A 30 9.39 -2.68 -9.73
CA GLU A 30 10.08 -2.50 -11.01
C GLU A 30 11.55 -2.11 -10.83
N LEU A 31 11.82 -1.20 -9.88
CA LEU A 31 13.19 -0.81 -9.54
C LEU A 31 13.96 -1.97 -8.89
N LEU A 32 13.33 -2.73 -8.00
CA LEU A 32 13.93 -3.90 -7.36
C LEU A 32 14.33 -4.95 -8.40
N ASP A 33 13.48 -5.20 -9.39
CA ASP A 33 13.74 -6.17 -10.45
C ASP A 33 14.97 -5.75 -11.29
N GLN A 34 15.08 -4.46 -11.61
CA GLN A 34 16.27 -3.91 -12.28
C GLN A 34 17.53 -4.05 -11.42
N CYS A 35 17.46 -3.67 -10.14
CA CYS A 35 18.59 -3.76 -9.22
C CYS A 35 19.02 -5.22 -8.95
N LEU A 36 18.09 -6.17 -8.97
CA LEU A 36 18.39 -7.60 -8.84
C LEU A 36 19.22 -8.11 -10.00
N VAL A 37 18.92 -7.66 -11.24
CA VAL A 37 19.68 -8.01 -12.44
C VAL A 37 21.08 -7.39 -12.39
N GLU A 38 21.20 -6.12 -11.99
CA GLU A 38 22.47 -5.39 -12.04
C GLU A 38 23.40 -5.68 -10.86
N TRP A 39 22.88 -5.76 -9.64
CA TRP A 39 23.67 -5.77 -8.40
C TRP A 39 23.55 -7.07 -7.59
N GLY A 40 22.61 -7.94 -7.95
CA GLY A 40 22.38 -9.21 -7.26
C GLY A 40 21.74 -9.08 -5.87
N ILE A 41 21.30 -10.22 -5.33
CA ILE A 41 20.48 -10.29 -4.10
C ILE A 41 21.20 -9.81 -2.82
N ASP A 42 22.52 -9.87 -2.81
CA ASP A 42 23.31 -9.52 -1.62
C ASP A 42 23.54 -8.03 -1.43
N SER A 43 23.28 -7.24 -2.48
CA SER A 43 23.39 -5.78 -2.44
C SER A 43 22.53 -5.19 -1.33
N LYS A 44 23.12 -4.28 -0.54
CA LYS A 44 22.41 -3.56 0.52
C LYS A 44 21.22 -2.78 -0.03
N SER A 45 21.36 -2.19 -1.22
CA SER A 45 20.30 -1.44 -1.89
C SER A 45 19.13 -2.35 -2.26
N VAL A 46 19.40 -3.55 -2.78
CA VAL A 46 18.38 -4.56 -3.10
C VAL A 46 17.62 -5.00 -1.85
N LYS A 47 18.33 -5.21 -0.73
CA LYS A 47 17.70 -5.56 0.55
C LYS A 47 16.78 -4.45 1.07
N ILE A 48 17.19 -3.19 0.95
CA ILE A 48 16.38 -2.02 1.34
C ILE A 48 15.15 -1.91 0.44
N LEU A 49 15.31 -1.98 -0.89
CA LEU A 49 14.19 -1.93 -1.83
C LEU A 49 13.20 -3.07 -1.61
N SER A 50 13.68 -4.27 -1.33
CA SER A 50 12.82 -5.41 -0.99
C SER A 50 12.00 -5.18 0.28
N ALA A 51 12.59 -4.54 1.30
CA ALA A 51 11.86 -4.15 2.51
C ALA A 51 10.78 -3.11 2.21
N LEU A 52 11.10 -2.07 1.42
CA LEU A 52 10.14 -1.05 1.01
C LEU A 52 8.95 -1.64 0.26
N VAL A 53 9.18 -2.50 -0.74
CA VAL A 53 8.10 -3.20 -1.45
C VAL A 53 7.18 -3.96 -0.49
N ARG A 54 7.77 -4.64 0.51
CA ARG A 54 6.98 -5.37 1.52
C ARG A 54 6.15 -4.45 2.41
N GLU A 55 6.69 -3.30 2.79
CA GLU A 55 6.01 -2.31 3.62
C GLU A 55 4.82 -1.68 2.88
N GLU A 56 5.02 -1.21 1.65
CA GLU A 56 3.94 -0.63 0.83
C GLU A 56 2.80 -1.65 0.61
N ARG A 57 3.13 -2.91 0.28
CA ARG A 57 2.12 -3.97 0.16
C ARG A 57 1.40 -4.28 1.48
N ALA A 58 2.06 -4.09 2.62
CA ALA A 58 1.43 -4.27 3.93
C ALA A 58 0.47 -3.11 4.24
N HIS A 59 0.84 -1.89 3.92
CA HIS A 59 -0.02 -0.71 4.05
C HIS A 59 -1.23 -0.77 3.11
N GLU A 60 -1.04 -1.20 1.86
CA GLU A 60 -2.12 -1.44 0.89
C GLU A 60 -3.18 -2.40 1.48
N LYS A 61 -2.72 -3.55 2.01
CA LYS A 61 -3.60 -4.53 2.67
C LYS A 61 -4.29 -3.98 3.91
N LEU A 62 -3.62 -3.10 4.66
CA LEU A 62 -4.24 -2.44 5.81
C LEU A 62 -5.35 -1.47 5.36
N ALA A 63 -5.10 -0.67 4.32
CA ALA A 63 -6.09 0.22 3.74
C ALA A 63 -7.31 -0.55 3.22
N GLU A 64 -7.09 -1.69 2.57
CA GLU A 64 -8.17 -2.60 2.13
C GLU A 64 -9.01 -3.11 3.32
N LYS A 65 -8.36 -3.57 4.40
CA LYS A 65 -9.08 -4.01 5.61
C LYS A 65 -9.90 -2.88 6.24
N LEU A 66 -9.39 -1.64 6.24
CA LEU A 66 -10.12 -0.49 6.77
C LEU A 66 -11.35 -0.17 5.91
N ILE A 67 -11.25 -0.28 4.59
CA ILE A 67 -12.40 -0.16 3.67
C ILE A 67 -13.44 -1.24 3.97
N ASP A 68 -13.00 -2.49 4.16
CA ASP A 68 -13.92 -3.60 4.46
C ASP A 68 -14.62 -3.44 5.81
N ILE A 69 -13.92 -2.91 6.83
CA ILE A 69 -14.52 -2.56 8.13
C ILE A 69 -15.62 -1.50 7.94
N LEU A 70 -15.36 -0.45 7.16
CA LEU A 70 -16.37 0.57 6.88
C LEU A 70 -17.59 0.00 6.16
N LYS A 71 -17.39 -0.92 5.20
CA LYS A 71 -18.50 -1.58 4.50
C LYS A 71 -19.31 -2.50 5.42
N LYS A 72 -18.64 -3.26 6.29
CA LYS A 72 -19.27 -4.27 7.16
C LYS A 72 -19.99 -3.67 8.37
N TYR A 73 -19.42 -2.65 8.99
CA TYR A 73 -19.94 -2.03 10.22
C TYR A 73 -20.55 -0.65 9.98
N GLY A 74 -20.68 -0.24 8.71
CA GLY A 74 -21.29 1.01 8.30
C GLY A 74 -22.80 0.97 8.11
N GLY A 75 -23.50 -0.05 8.62
CA GLY A 75 -24.98 -0.12 8.65
C GLY A 75 -25.57 0.65 9.82
#